data_AF-B8D612-F1
#
_entry.id   AF-B8D612-F1
#
_cell.length_a   1.000
_cell.length_b   1.000
_cell.length_c   1.000
_cell.angle_alpha   90.00
_cell.angle_beta   90.00
_cell.angle_gamma   90.00
#
_symmetry.space_group_name_H-M   'P 1'
#
loop_
_entity.id
_entity.type
_entity.pdbx_description
1 polymer ?
#
loop_
_entity_poly.entity_id
_entity_poly.type
_entity_poly.pdbx_seq_one_letter_code
_entity_poly.pdbx_strand_id
1 'polypeptide(L)' 'MGYWVLKCRECGIEWKLHVSFPLKKEFKQLYHYCPNCGRNTFHEILVYVEE' A
#
# COMPACT_ATOMS: atom_id res chain seq x y z
N MET A 1 -2.57 -2.18 -17.06
CA MET A 1 -1.70 -2.75 -15.99
C MET A 1 -2.31 -2.35 -14.66
N GLY A 2 -2.18 -3.11 -13.56
CA GLY A 2 -2.84 -2.76 -12.30
C GLY A 2 -1.90 -2.41 -11.16
N TYR A 3 -2.42 -1.69 -10.16
CA TYR A 3 -1.68 -1.38 -8.93
C TYR A 3 -2.61 -1.38 -7.71
N TRP A 4 -2.02 -1.62 -6.55
CA TRP A 4 -2.68 -1.48 -5.27
C TRP A 4 -2.43 -0.11 -4.67
N VAL A 5 -3.49 0.50 -4.14
CA VAL A 5 -3.37 1.71 -3.33
C VAL A 5 -3.12 1.31 -1.89
N LEU A 6 -2.01 1.80 -1.36
CA LEU A 6 -1.61 1.63 0.03
C LEU A 6 -1.72 2.96 0.75
N LYS A 7 -2.15 2.95 2.02
CA LYS A 7 -2.20 4.15 2.86
C LYS A 7 -1.35 3.97 4.10
N CYS A 8 -0.38 4.85 4.29
CA CYS A 8 0.44 4.86 5.50
C CYS A 8 -0.43 5.14 6.72
N ARG A 9 -0.33 4.30 7.77
CA ARG A 9 -1.09 4.52 9.01
C ARG A 9 -0.57 5.69 9.84
N GLU A 10 0.69 6.06 9.67
CA GLU A 10 1.33 7.10 10.47
C GLU A 10 1.02 8.50 9.96
N CYS A 11 1.14 8.73 8.64
CA CYS A 11 0.98 10.07 8.04
C CYS A 11 -0.16 10.16 7.02
N GLY A 12 -0.82 9.05 6.69
CA GLY A 12 -1.96 9.03 5.77
C GLY A 12 -1.61 9.16 4.28
N ILE A 13 -0.33 9.25 3.90
CA ILE A 13 0.06 9.32 2.48
C ILE A 13 -0.36 8.05 1.73
N GLU A 14 -0.84 8.24 0.51
CA GLU A 14 -1.19 7.15 -0.39
C GLU A 14 -0.05 6.83 -1.36
N TRP A 15 0.15 5.55 -1.63
CA TRP A 15 1.20 5.04 -2.50
C TRP A 15 0.65 4.00 -3.47
N LYS A 16 1.16 3.98 -4.71
CA LYS A 16 0.82 2.99 -5.74
C LYS A 16 1.83 1.84 -5.76
N LEU A 17 1.39 0.64 -5.38
CA LEU A 17 2.19 -0.57 -5.44
C LEU A 17 1.82 -1.38 -6.69
N HIS A 18 2.68 -1.36 -7.70
CA HIS A 18 2.49 -2.03 -8.98
C HIS A 18 2.75 -3.54 -8.87
N VAL A 19 1.75 -4.30 -8.42
CA VAL A 19 1.78 -5.76 -8.37
C VAL A 19 0.42 -6.33 -8.75
N SER A 20 0.40 -7.41 -9.52
CA SER A 20 -0.83 -8.10 -9.94
C SER A 20 -1.34 -9.11 -8.91
N PHE A 21 -0.63 -9.28 -7.80
CA PHE A 21 -0.96 -10.25 -6.75
C PHE A 21 -2.12 -9.75 -5.88
N PRO A 22 -3.07 -10.62 -5.46
CA PRO A 22 -4.23 -10.21 -4.67
C PRO A 22 -3.88 -9.90 -3.20
N LEU A 23 -3.33 -8.71 -2.93
CA LEU A 23 -2.82 -8.34 -1.61
C LEU A 23 -3.88 -8.38 -0.50
N LYS A 24 -5.10 -7.90 -0.78
CA LYS A 24 -6.16 -7.80 0.24
C LYS A 24 -6.68 -9.15 0.73
N LYS A 25 -6.51 -10.21 -0.07
CA LYS A 25 -6.91 -11.57 0.29
C LYS A 25 -5.92 -12.22 1.25
N GLU A 26 -4.63 -11.96 1.03
CA GLU A 26 -3.54 -12.67 1.69
C GLU A 26 -2.99 -11.89 2.89
N PHE A 27 -3.11 -10.56 2.87
CA PHE A 27 -2.53 -9.68 3.89
C PHE A 27 -3.56 -8.65 4.39
N LYS A 28 -3.57 -8.42 5.71
CA LYS A 28 -4.38 -7.35 6.32
C LYS A 28 -3.72 -5.97 6.17
N GLN A 29 -2.40 -5.93 6.18
CA GLN A 29 -1.59 -4.72 6.13
C GLN A 29 -0.21 -5.06 5.58
N LEU A 30 0.48 -4.06 5.06
CA LEU A 30 1.85 -4.18 4.56
C LEU A 30 2.82 -3.37 5.40
N TYR A 31 4.00 -3.93 5.66
CA TYR A 31 5.10 -3.18 6.26
C TYR A 31 6.00 -2.66 5.14
N HIS A 32 5.95 -1.36 4.88
CA HIS A 32 6.55 -0.72 3.71
C HIS A 32 7.17 0.63 4.07
N TYR A 33 8.19 1.05 3.30
CA TYR A 33 8.84 2.34 3.49
C TYR A 33 7.88 3.49 3.14
N CYS A 34 7.70 4.42 4.07
CA CYS A 34 6.94 5.64 3.80
C CYS A 34 7.92 6.80 3.52
N PRO A 35 7.92 7.39 2.31
CA PRO A 35 8.80 8.51 1.98
C PRO A 35 8.51 9.76 2.83
N ASN A 36 7.27 9.93 3.27
CA ASN A 36 6.85 11.09 4.06
C ASN A 36 7.25 10.96 5.54
N CYS A 37 7.26 9.74 6.09
CA CYS A 37 7.75 9.48 7.46
C CYS A 37 9.27 9.27 7.53
N GLY A 38 9.92 9.01 6.39
CA GLY A 38 11.35 8.68 6.33
C GLY A 38 11.70 7.33 6.96
N ARG A 39 10.72 6.44 7.19
CA ARG A 39 10.89 5.14 7.87
C ARG A 39 9.90 4.10 7.36
N ASN A 40 10.16 2.83 7.66
CA ASN A 40 9.20 1.75 7.43
C ASN A 40 8.02 1.88 8.40
N THR A 41 6.82 1.73 7.87
CA THR A 41 5.57 1.87 8.61
C THR A 41 4.54 0.86 8.11
N PHE A 42 3.52 0.58 8.93
CA PHE A 42 2.40 -0.21 8.48
C PHE A 42 1.50 0.62 7.55
N HIS A 43 1.13 0.01 6.43
CA HIS A 43 0.22 0.55 5.43
C HIS A 43 -1.03 -0.32 5.33
N GLU A 44 -2.18 0.33 5.20
CA GLU A 44 -3.44 -0.32 4.87
C GLU A 44 -3.56 -0.54 3.38
N ILE A 45 -4.07 -1.71 2.98
CA ILE A 45 -4.36 -2.03 1.59
C ILE A 45 -5.78 -1.56 1.28
N LEU A 46 -5.92 -0.49 0.50
CA LEU A 46 -7.23 0.10 0.23
C LEU A 46 -7.97 -0.63 -0.89
N VAL A 47 -7.45 -0.51 -2.12
CA VAL A 47 -8.11 -0.95 -3.36
C VAL A 47 -7.10 -1.34 -4.42
N TYR A 48 -7.50 -2.21 -5.33
CA TYR A 48 -6.79 -2.51 -6.57
C TYR A 48 -7.40 -1.70 -7.71
N VAL A 49 -6.56 -1.03 -8.49
CA VAL A 49 -6.96 -0.24 -9.65
C VAL A 49 -6.40 -0.92 -10.90
N GLU A 50 -7.27 -1.22 -11.86
CA GLU A 50 -6.90 -1.68 -13.20
C GLU A 50 -6.85 -0.47 -14.15
N GLU A 51 -5.69 -0.24 -14.78
CA GLU A 51 -5.52 0.71 -15.90
C GLU A 51 -5.59 -0.02 -17.26
#